data_AF-A0A964AHQ3-F1
#
_entry.id   AF-A0A964AHQ3-F1
#
_cell.length_a   1.000
_cell.length_b   1.000
_cell.length_c   1.000
_cell.angle_alpha   90.00
_cell.angle_beta   90.00
_cell.angle_gamma   90.00
#
_symmetry.space_group_name_H-M   'P 1'
#
loop_
_entity.id
_entity.type
_entity.pdbx_description
1 polymer ?
#
loop_
_entity_poly.entity_id
_entity_poly.type
_entity_poly.pdbx_seq_one_letter_code
_entity_poly.pdbx_strand_id
1 'polypeptide(L)' 'MAAQRIGLVRSGAGRSYDVKWDPASRQVFVSYAGWSLCGQASSSSDAMRRAEAYLYDK' A
#
# COMPACT_ATOMS: atom_id res chain seq x y z
N MET A 1 -4.75 3.78 16.67
CA MET A 1 -5.59 3.46 15.50
C MET A 1 -4.92 2.31 14.76
N ALA A 2 -5.68 1.43 14.11
CA ALA A 2 -5.13 0.27 13.42
C ALA A 2 -5.04 0.54 11.91
N ALA A 3 -4.04 -0.05 11.25
CA ALA A 3 -3.90 0.03 9.80
C ALA A 3 -5.15 -0.54 9.11
N GLN A 4 -5.88 0.32 8.41
CA GLN A 4 -7.11 -0.04 7.70
C GLN A 4 -6.79 -0.45 6.27
N ARG A 5 -7.45 -1.47 5.74
CA ARG A 5 -7.41 -1.75 4.30
C ARG A 5 -8.08 -0.60 3.57
N ILE A 6 -7.35 0.04 2.67
CA ILE A 6 -7.83 1.18 1.88
C ILE A 6 -8.18 0.79 0.45
N GLY A 7 -7.64 -0.31 -0.07
CA GLY A 7 -7.91 -0.76 -1.42
C GLY A 7 -6.96 -1.85 -1.90
N LEU A 8 -7.07 -2.17 -3.19
CA LEU A 8 -6.26 -3.15 -3.90
C LEU A 8 -5.52 -2.42 -5.03
N VAL A 9 -4.24 -2.69 -5.21
CA VAL A 9 -3.43 -2.15 -6.32
C VAL A 9 -2.90 -3.30 -7.16
N ARG A 10 -2.68 -3.06 -8.46
CA ARG A 10 -2.10 -4.06 -9.36
C ARG A 10 -0.61 -3.81 -9.53
N SER A 11 0.20 -4.86 -9.52
CA SER A 11 1.58 -4.79 -10.00
C SER A 11 1.63 -4.82 -11.53
N GLY A 12 2.78 -4.42 -12.09
CA GLY A 12 3.04 -4.51 -13.52
C GLY A 12 2.90 -5.93 -14.08
N ALA A 13 3.08 -6.96 -13.24
CA ALA A 13 2.89 -8.37 -13.58
C ALA A 13 1.41 -8.82 -13.58
N GLY A 14 0.44 -7.91 -13.37
CA GLY A 14 -0.99 -8.21 -13.42
C GLY A 14 -1.58 -8.82 -12.15
N ARG A 15 -0.80 -8.93 -11.07
CA ARG A 15 -1.27 -9.42 -9.76
C ARG A 15 -1.83 -8.29 -8.92
N SER A 16 -2.94 -8.54 -8.23
CA SER A 16 -3.55 -7.59 -7.31
C SER A 16 -3.08 -7.83 -5.88
N TYR A 17 -2.80 -6.75 -5.15
CA TYR A 17 -2.33 -6.79 -3.78
C TYR A 17 -3.12 -5.82 -2.91
N ASP A 18 -3.49 -6.27 -1.70
CA ASP A 18 -4.13 -5.41 -0.71
C ASP A 18 -3.18 -4.34 -0.19
N VAL A 19 -3.72 -3.13 -0.04
CA VAL A 19 -3.05 -1.99 0.58
C VAL A 19 -3.70 -1.68 1.91
N LYS A 20 -2.88 -1.56 2.94
CA LYS A 20 -3.25 -1.05 4.24
C LYS A 20 -2.57 0.28 4.48
N TRP A 21 -3.30 1.20 5.08
CA TRP A 21 -2.74 2.47 5.53
C TRP A 21 -3.13 2.72 6.98
N ASP A 22 -2.14 3.13 7.76
CA ASP A 22 -2.34 3.52 9.14
C ASP A 22 -2.37 5.06 9.23
N PRO A 23 -3.51 5.68 9.57
CA PRO A 23 -3.60 7.14 9.66
C PRO A 23 -2.82 7.72 10.85
N ALA A 24 -2.56 6.92 11.90
CA ALA A 24 -1.82 7.39 13.08
C ALA A 24 -0.32 7.53 12.81
N SER A 25 0.27 6.51 12.19
CA SER A 25 1.70 6.44 11.86
C SER A 25 2.00 6.90 10.44
N ARG A 26 0.94 7.15 9.66
CA ARG A 26 0.97 7.46 8.22
C ARG A 26 1.61 6.36 7.39
N GLN A 27 1.79 5.15 7.92
CA GLN A 27 2.51 4.07 7.25
C GLN A 27 1.62 3.34 6.24
N VAL A 28 2.20 2.99 5.11
CA VAL A 28 1.57 2.29 3.99
C VAL A 28 2.16 0.90 3.90
N PHE A 29 1.31 -0.11 3.82
CA PHE A 29 1.69 -1.51 3.70
C PHE A 29 1.01 -2.15 2.50
N VAL A 30 1.71 -3.04 1.80
CA VAL A 30 1.19 -3.82 0.67
C VAL A 30 1.33 -5.32 0.93
N SER A 31 0.36 -6.10 0.46
CA SER A 31 0.28 -7.54 0.67
C SER A 31 1.07 -8.38 -0.36
N TYR A 32 2.29 -7.97 -0.74
CA TYR A 32 3.06 -8.61 -1.83
C TYR A 32 3.63 -10.00 -1.47
N ALA A 33 4.08 -10.17 -0.23
CA ALA A 33 4.64 -11.41 0.32
C ALA A 33 4.47 -11.44 1.85
N GLY A 34 3.26 -11.12 2.30
CA GLY A 34 3.02 -10.58 3.65
C GLY A 34 2.88 -9.05 3.59
N TRP A 35 2.88 -8.38 4.75
CA TRP A 35 2.74 -6.93 4.83
C TRP A 35 4.10 -6.25 4.68
N SER A 36 4.42 -5.81 3.45
CA SER A 36 5.62 -5.04 3.15
C SER A 36 5.35 -3.55 3.32
N LEU A 37 6.21 -2.84 4.06
CA LEU A 37 6.13 -1.39 4.22
C LEU A 37 6.53 -0.69 2.91
N CYS A 38 5.59 0.01 2.27
CA CYS A 38 5.84 0.80 1.05
C CYS A 38 6.37 2.20 1.36
N GLY A 39 6.10 2.71 2.57
CA GLY A 39 6.52 4.04 3.00
C GLY A 39 5.48 4.73 3.87
N GLN A 40 5.46 6.07 3.84
CA GLN A 40 4.49 6.88 4.58
C GLN A 40 3.69 7.78 3.66
N ALA A 41 2.39 7.88 3.87
CA ALA A 41 1.47 8.72 3.11
C ALA A 41 0.60 9.54 4.06
N SER A 42 0.37 10.80 3.71
CA SER A 42 -0.49 11.71 4.49
C SER A 42 -1.99 11.45 4.27
N SER A 43 -2.34 10.71 3.22
CA SER A 43 -3.73 10.42 2.83
C SER A 43 -3.85 9.01 2.25
N SER A 44 -5.03 8.42 2.35
CA SER A 44 -5.37 7.13 1.74
C SER A 44 -5.15 7.10 0.23
N SER A 45 -5.44 8.19 -0.48
CA SER A 45 -5.19 8.29 -1.93
C SER A 45 -3.70 8.28 -2.29
N ASP A 46 -2.87 8.96 -1.49
CA ASP A 46 -1.40 8.99 -1.67
C ASP A 46 -0.79 7.62 -1.32
N ALA A 47 -1.35 6.95 -0.30
CA ALA A 47 -0.97 5.60 0.08
C ALA A 47 -1.17 4.60 -1.07
N MET A 48 -2.32 4.67 -1.77
CA MET A 48 -2.56 3.82 -2.94
C MET A 48 -1.55 4.07 -4.06
N ARG A 49 -1.28 5.34 -4.42
CA ARG A 49 -0.28 5.67 -5.44
C ARG A 49 1.12 5.17 -5.09
N ARG A 50 1.53 5.30 -3.82
CA ARG A 50 2.83 4.79 -3.35
C ARG A 50 2.89 3.27 -3.40
N ALA A 51 1.83 2.58 -3.00
CA ALA A 51 1.77 1.13 -3.06
C ALA A 51 1.81 0.62 -4.51
N GLU A 52 1.10 1.29 -5.42
CA GLU A 52 1.13 1.00 -6.85
C GLU A 52 2.54 1.19 -7.44
N ALA A 53 3.19 2.34 -7.17
CA ALA A 53 4.56 2.59 -7.61
C ALA A 53 5.56 1.56 -7.05
N TYR A 54 5.43 1.18 -5.78
CA TYR A 54 6.27 0.16 -5.14
C TYR A 54 6.14 -1.21 -5.82
N LEU A 55 4.93 -1.57 -6.24
CA LEU A 55 4.66 -2.81 -6.96
C LEU A 55 4.99 -2.74 -8.44
N TYR A 56 5.04 -1.55 -9.02
CA TYR A 56 5.42 -1.37 -10.41
C TYR A 56 6.93 -1.55 -10.61
N ASP A 57 7.73 -1.16 -9.61
CA ASP A 57 9.19 -1.36 -9.58
C ASP A 57 9.62 -2.82 -9.26
N LYS A 58 8.67 -3.68 -8.87
CA LYS A 58 8.91 -5.06 -8.40
C LYS A 58 8.41 -6.14 -9.36
#